data_AF-A0A8D9H3N7-F1
#
_entry.id   AF-A0A8D9H3N7-F1
#
_cell.length_a   1.000
_cell.length_b   1.000
_cell.length_c   1.000
_cell.angle_alpha   90.00
_cell.angle_beta   90.00
_cell.angle_gamma   90.00
#
_symmetry.space_group_name_H-M   'P 1'
#
loop_
_entity.id
_entity.type
_entity.pdbx_description
1 polymer ?
#
loop_
_entity_poly.entity_id
_entity_poly.type
_entity_poly.pdbx_seq_one_letter_code
_entity_poly.pdbx_strand_id
1 'polypeptide(L)'
;MAEDLPQRISLCLHPPSIIFLNSKERERPWIGGSRSIDMASTDGLVPITRAFLASYYNKYPFPPLSDDVSRLSSDMASLIQLLTLQSPPSQGEASLIEEANQQPPHKIDENMWKNREQMEEILFLLQPSRWPVQLREPCTSEDAELSSILRHLKDNFDKALAAMISFQTKNSERVFNTVMTYMPQDFRGTLIRQQKERSERNKQAEVDALVSSGGTIRDTYALLWKQQMERRRQLAQLGSASGVYKTLVKYLVGVPQVLLDFVRQINDDDGPMEEQRQRYGPPLYTLTKMATAIRVFLTLLWQRYDTFTLNKEQMNLLSEAAIVYTSEFERFVAFISDVFANSPFFISADAAGILGSRENEEYKEIIVQAGRTYEVSLMVESENSYIGWDFSLMQGKISMDIGFSVEYISASGEKTLILPYRRYEADQGNFSTLMAGNYKLVWDNSYSTFFKKTLRYKVDCIPPVVEQKVEDEDGLES
;
A
#
# COMPACT_ATOMS: atom_id res chain seq x y z
N MET A 1 5.34 -13.13 -24.63
CA MET A 1 4.51 -11.89 -24.50
C MET A 1 3.46 -12.01 -23.41
N ALA A 2 2.62 -13.05 -23.35
CA ALA A 2 1.63 -13.20 -22.26
C ALA A 2 2.24 -13.34 -20.84
N GLU A 3 3.51 -13.75 -20.72
CA GLU A 3 4.21 -13.86 -19.44
C GLU A 3 4.46 -12.50 -18.75
N ASP A 4 4.43 -11.38 -19.47
CA ASP A 4 4.84 -10.06 -18.97
C ASP A 4 3.70 -9.27 -18.27
N LEU A 5 2.45 -9.71 -18.38
CA LEU A 5 1.30 -8.96 -17.85
C LEU A 5 1.14 -9.10 -16.31
N PRO A 6 1.26 -10.30 -15.70
CA PRO A 6 1.45 -10.41 -14.25
C PRO A 6 2.71 -9.65 -13.80
N GLN A 7 3.75 -9.64 -14.65
CA GLN A 7 5.02 -8.95 -14.43
C GLN A 7 4.96 -7.42 -14.44
N ARG A 8 3.82 -6.81 -14.81
CA ARG A 8 3.59 -5.36 -14.67
C ARG A 8 2.74 -5.01 -13.45
N ILE A 9 1.70 -5.78 -13.15
CA ILE A 9 0.80 -5.50 -12.01
C ILE A 9 1.54 -5.56 -10.66
N SER A 10 2.44 -6.54 -10.45
CA SER A 10 3.16 -6.68 -9.18
C SER A 10 4.36 -5.74 -8.98
N LEU A 11 4.80 -4.98 -10.00
CA LEU A 11 5.80 -3.91 -9.82
C LEU A 11 5.24 -2.71 -9.04
N CYS A 12 3.92 -2.55 -9.09
CA CYS A 12 3.18 -1.40 -8.58
C CYS A 12 2.91 -1.48 -7.05
N LEU A 13 3.06 -2.65 -6.42
CA LEU A 13 2.53 -2.97 -5.08
C LEU A 13 3.63 -3.25 -4.03
N HIS A 14 4.54 -2.30 -3.74
CA HIS A 14 5.40 -2.30 -2.52
C HIS A 14 6.00 -0.87 -2.23
N PRO A 15 6.82 -0.56 -1.19
CA PRO A 15 6.34 0.20 -0.03
C PRO A 15 7.08 1.53 0.29
N PRO A 16 6.48 2.46 1.06
CA PRO A 16 5.49 2.22 2.11
C PRO A 16 4.17 3.01 1.97
N SER A 17 3.87 3.60 0.81
CA SER A 17 2.72 4.50 0.65
C SER A 17 1.43 3.82 0.18
N ILE A 18 1.10 2.68 0.78
CA ILE A 18 -0.22 2.07 0.66
C ILE A 18 -0.56 1.59 2.08
N ILE A 19 -1.58 2.18 2.70
CA ILE A 19 -1.95 1.89 4.07
C ILE A 19 -3.37 1.33 4.12
N PHE A 20 -3.53 0.03 3.90
CA PHE A 20 -4.83 -0.64 3.85
C PHE A 20 -4.90 -1.90 4.73
N LEU A 21 -6.10 -2.21 5.22
CA LEU A 21 -6.35 -2.55 6.63
C LEU A 21 -7.36 -3.71 6.82
N ASN A 22 -6.94 -4.81 7.46
CA ASN A 22 -7.67 -6.09 7.48
C ASN A 22 -9.06 -6.08 8.17
N SER A 23 -10.06 -6.71 7.54
CA SER A 23 -11.30 -7.13 8.21
C SER A 23 -11.21 -8.58 8.71
N LYS A 24 -11.08 -8.77 10.03
CA LYS A 24 -11.42 -10.05 10.68
C LYS A 24 -12.38 -9.82 11.83
N GLU A 25 -13.65 -10.15 11.60
CA GLU A 25 -14.57 -10.41 12.70
C GLU A 25 -14.04 -11.61 13.51
N ARG A 26 -14.01 -11.45 14.84
CA ARG A 26 -13.51 -12.48 15.75
C ARG A 26 -14.61 -13.48 16.06
N GLU A 27 -14.65 -14.59 15.35
CA GLU A 27 -15.22 -15.82 15.91
C GLU A 27 -14.16 -16.63 16.68
N ARG A 28 -14.57 -17.25 17.78
CA ARG A 28 -13.70 -17.94 18.74
C ARG A 28 -13.24 -19.30 18.21
N PRO A 29 -12.09 -19.84 18.66
CA PRO A 29 -11.55 -21.07 18.12
C PRO A 29 -12.38 -22.30 18.50
N TRP A 30 -12.81 -23.06 17.50
CA TRP A 30 -13.21 -24.46 17.64
C TRP A 30 -12.10 -25.37 17.09
N ILE A 31 -11.85 -26.49 17.79
CA ILE A 31 -10.74 -27.41 17.52
C ILE A 31 -11.18 -28.52 16.55
N GLY A 32 -10.34 -28.79 15.54
CA GLY A 32 -10.32 -30.05 14.80
C GLY A 32 -11.08 -30.05 13.47
N GLY A 33 -10.36 -30.38 12.38
CA GLY A 33 -10.91 -30.61 11.05
C GLY A 33 -10.19 -29.80 9.97
N SER A 34 -9.63 -30.49 8.98
CA SER A 34 -8.92 -29.89 7.84
C SER A 34 -9.83 -28.94 7.05
N ARG A 35 -9.55 -27.64 7.10
CA ARG A 35 -10.28 -26.63 6.32
C ARG A 35 -9.67 -26.49 4.93
N SER A 36 -10.50 -26.64 3.91
CA SER A 36 -10.34 -25.83 2.70
C SER A 36 -10.46 -24.36 3.11
N ILE A 37 -9.63 -23.48 2.55
CA ILE A 37 -9.68 -22.06 2.89
C ILE A 37 -10.71 -21.41 1.96
N ASP A 38 -11.91 -21.18 2.48
CA ASP A 38 -12.96 -20.44 1.77
C ASP A 38 -12.43 -19.05 1.36
N MET A 39 -12.58 -18.72 0.08
CA MET A 39 -12.36 -17.36 -0.39
C MET A 39 -13.41 -16.43 0.24
N ALA A 40 -12.97 -15.26 0.71
CA ALA A 40 -13.90 -14.26 1.20
C ALA A 40 -14.82 -13.82 0.06
N SER A 41 -16.13 -14.03 0.19
CA SER A 41 -17.10 -13.55 -0.80
C SER A 41 -17.03 -12.04 -0.93
N THR A 42 -17.08 -11.55 -2.16
CA THR A 42 -17.00 -10.11 -2.48
C THR A 42 -18.35 -9.54 -2.92
N ASP A 43 -19.38 -10.39 -3.00
CA ASP A 43 -20.78 -10.00 -3.21
C ASP A 43 -21.21 -9.02 -2.08
N GLY A 44 -21.67 -7.83 -2.47
CA GLY A 44 -22.22 -6.83 -1.55
C GLY A 44 -21.21 -5.87 -0.89
N LEU A 45 -19.92 -5.90 -1.24
CA LEU A 45 -18.95 -4.88 -0.80
C LEU A 45 -19.11 -3.59 -1.63
N VAL A 46 -18.95 -2.43 -0.98
CA VAL A 46 -18.95 -1.11 -1.64
C VAL A 46 -17.71 -0.28 -1.25
N PRO A 47 -17.31 0.73 -2.05
CA PRO A 47 -16.14 1.55 -1.74
C PRO A 47 -16.27 2.24 -0.38
N ILE A 48 -15.17 2.27 0.36
CA ILE A 48 -15.15 2.93 1.66
C ILE A 48 -15.33 4.43 1.51
N THR A 49 -16.29 5.01 2.23
CA THR A 49 -16.61 6.43 2.14
C THR A 49 -15.92 7.23 3.25
N ARG A 50 -15.63 8.50 3.00
CA ARG A 50 -15.11 9.44 4.01
C ARG A 50 -16.00 9.48 5.27
N ALA A 51 -17.32 9.51 5.07
CA ALA A 51 -18.30 9.51 6.17
C ALA A 51 -18.26 8.22 7.02
N PHE A 52 -18.06 7.06 6.39
CA PHE A 52 -17.86 5.82 7.13
C PHE A 52 -16.55 5.86 7.94
N LEU A 53 -15.44 6.31 7.33
CA LEU A 53 -14.16 6.45 8.03
C LEU A 53 -14.25 7.43 9.22
N ALA A 54 -14.97 8.54 9.07
CA ALA A 54 -15.20 9.50 10.15
C ALA A 54 -15.91 8.84 11.35
N SER A 55 -16.96 8.07 11.08
CA SER A 55 -17.71 7.29 12.08
C SER A 55 -16.85 6.19 12.71
N TYR A 56 -16.05 5.49 11.91
CA TYR A 56 -15.14 4.45 12.38
C TYR A 56 -14.05 5.01 13.31
N TYR A 57 -13.36 6.08 12.89
CA TYR A 57 -12.29 6.71 13.65
C TYR A 57 -12.77 7.43 14.92
N ASN A 58 -14.07 7.62 15.13
CA ASN A 58 -14.61 8.04 16.43
C ASN A 58 -14.33 7.04 17.56
N LYS A 59 -14.04 5.78 17.23
CA LYS A 59 -13.56 4.76 18.19
C LYS A 59 -12.07 4.88 18.51
N TYR A 60 -11.34 5.71 17.76
CA TYR A 60 -9.89 5.91 17.84
C TYR A 60 -9.55 7.40 18.03
N PRO A 61 -9.92 8.02 19.16
CA PRO A 61 -9.43 9.35 19.50
C PRO A 61 -7.92 9.29 19.80
N PHE A 62 -7.11 10.09 19.10
CA PHE A 62 -5.74 10.33 19.54
C PHE A 62 -5.78 11.33 20.71
N PRO A 63 -5.25 11.00 21.90
CA PRO A 63 -5.10 11.98 22.97
C PRO A 63 -4.15 13.08 22.50
N PRO A 64 -4.40 14.37 22.83
CA PRO A 64 -3.54 15.48 22.38
C PRO A 64 -2.08 15.26 22.75
N LEU A 65 -1.17 15.90 22.00
CA LEU A 65 0.25 15.97 22.37
C LEU A 65 0.40 16.70 23.71
N SER A 66 1.47 16.42 24.46
CA SER A 66 1.86 17.25 25.59
C SER A 66 1.99 18.71 25.18
N ASP A 67 1.55 19.63 26.04
CA ASP A 67 1.74 21.07 25.88
C ASP A 67 3.22 21.44 25.72
N ASP A 68 4.11 20.60 26.28
CA ASP A 68 5.57 20.70 26.14
C ASP A 68 6.02 20.66 24.68
N VAL A 69 5.35 19.92 23.78
CA VAL A 69 5.71 19.89 22.36
C VAL A 69 5.65 21.29 21.76
N SER A 70 4.60 22.06 22.08
CA SER A 70 4.42 23.42 21.56
C SER A 70 5.38 24.41 22.22
N ARG A 71 5.54 24.33 23.55
CA ARG A 71 6.50 25.14 24.33
C ARG A 71 7.93 24.94 23.81
N LEU A 72 8.42 23.71 23.86
CA LEU A 72 9.79 23.36 23.50
C LEU A 72 10.08 23.63 22.01
N SER A 73 9.11 23.50 21.11
CA SER A 73 9.28 23.92 19.71
C SER A 73 9.53 25.42 19.58
N SER A 74 8.82 26.25 20.35
CA SER A 74 9.00 27.71 20.39
C SER A 74 10.34 28.11 21.04
N ASP A 75 10.72 27.43 22.12
CA ASP A 75 11.98 27.65 22.83
C ASP A 75 13.17 27.26 21.94
N MET A 76 13.10 26.14 21.23
CA MET A 76 14.10 25.72 20.23
C MET A 76 14.20 26.69 19.04
N ALA A 77 13.06 27.20 18.54
CA ALA A 77 13.07 28.25 17.52
C ALA A 77 13.74 29.55 18.03
N SER A 78 13.58 29.87 19.31
CA SER A 78 14.24 31.02 19.95
C SER A 78 15.76 30.81 20.07
N LEU A 79 16.22 29.58 20.35
CA LEU A 79 17.66 29.25 20.30
C LEU A 79 18.25 29.33 18.89
N ILE A 80 17.50 28.88 17.87
CA ILE A 80 17.91 29.05 16.46
C ILE A 80 18.09 30.54 16.13
N GLN A 81 17.12 31.39 16.52
CA GLN A 81 17.22 32.84 16.32
C GLN A 81 18.46 33.43 17.03
N LEU A 82 18.72 33.04 18.28
CA LEU A 82 19.91 33.47 19.02
C LEU A 82 21.22 33.14 18.28
N LEU A 83 21.36 31.92 17.75
CA LEU A 83 22.52 31.50 16.95
C LEU A 83 22.69 32.32 15.66
N THR A 84 21.58 32.64 14.98
CA THR A 84 21.60 33.44 13.74
C THR A 84 21.89 34.92 13.95
N LEU A 85 21.56 35.48 15.13
CA LEU A 85 21.86 36.86 15.50
C LEU A 85 23.35 37.08 15.80
N GLN A 86 24.05 36.06 16.31
CA GLN A 86 25.48 36.12 16.63
C GLN A 86 26.37 36.00 15.39
N SER A 87 25.96 35.23 14.39
CA SER A 87 26.69 35.07 13.14
C SER A 87 25.72 34.83 11.97
N PRO A 88 25.74 35.66 10.91
CA PRO A 88 24.85 35.52 9.76
C PRO A 88 24.91 34.10 9.17
N PRO A 89 23.76 33.49 8.85
CA PRO A 89 23.75 32.16 8.25
C PRO A 89 24.37 32.18 6.85
N SER A 90 25.18 31.18 6.56
CA SER A 90 25.61 30.83 5.20
C SER A 90 24.40 30.42 4.34
N GLN A 91 24.57 30.36 3.01
CA GLN A 91 23.48 30.01 2.08
C GLN A 91 22.84 28.65 2.39
N GLY A 92 23.64 27.65 2.80
CA GLY A 92 23.13 26.33 3.20
C GLY A 92 22.33 26.37 4.50
N GLU A 93 22.82 27.12 5.49
CA GLU A 93 22.11 27.31 6.77
C GLU A 93 20.81 28.10 6.58
N ALA A 94 20.80 29.13 5.75
CA ALA A 94 19.61 29.90 5.42
C ALA A 94 18.52 28.99 4.80
N SER A 95 18.91 28.08 3.91
CA SER A 95 17.99 27.11 3.30
C SER A 95 17.42 26.11 4.34
N LEU A 96 18.23 25.69 5.32
CA LEU A 96 17.78 24.82 6.43
C LEU A 96 16.85 25.56 7.40
N ILE A 97 17.11 26.84 7.68
CA ILE A 97 16.23 27.68 8.50
C ILE A 97 14.91 27.93 7.75
N GLU A 98 14.94 28.14 6.44
CA GLU A 98 13.73 28.24 5.62
C GLU A 98 12.91 26.93 5.68
N GLU A 99 13.55 25.77 5.54
CA GLU A 99 12.91 24.45 5.68
C GLU A 99 12.21 24.27 7.04
N ALA A 100 12.79 24.76 8.13
CA ALA A 100 12.14 24.74 9.46
C ALA A 100 10.91 25.66 9.58
N ASN A 101 10.83 26.71 8.74
CA ASN A 101 9.68 27.62 8.69
C ASN A 101 8.58 27.17 7.72
N GLN A 102 8.88 26.25 6.80
CA GLN A 102 7.90 25.69 5.86
C GLN A 102 6.88 24.79 6.59
N GLN A 103 5.72 24.59 5.96
CA GLN A 103 4.75 23.63 6.48
C GLN A 103 5.21 22.20 6.15
N PRO A 104 5.15 21.26 7.11
CA PRO A 104 5.42 19.84 6.86
C PRO A 104 4.53 19.27 5.75
N PRO A 105 4.95 18.19 5.07
CA PRO A 105 4.15 17.55 4.05
C PRO A 105 2.76 17.16 4.58
N HIS A 106 1.71 17.47 3.81
CA HIS A 106 0.32 17.22 4.21
C HIS A 106 -0.01 15.71 4.22
N LYS A 107 0.57 14.95 3.30
CA LYS A 107 0.30 13.50 3.17
C LYS A 107 0.98 12.75 4.31
N ILE A 108 0.21 12.03 5.13
CA ILE A 108 0.72 11.34 6.34
C ILE A 108 1.94 10.46 6.04
N ASP A 109 1.97 9.77 4.90
CA ASP A 109 3.06 8.88 4.52
C ASP A 109 4.33 9.63 4.06
N GLU A 110 4.17 10.73 3.32
CA GLU A 110 5.26 11.67 2.99
C GLU A 110 5.84 12.29 4.26
N ASN A 111 4.96 12.59 5.21
CA ASN A 111 5.32 13.19 6.48
C ASN A 111 6.02 12.20 7.43
N MET A 112 5.57 10.94 7.49
CA MET A 112 6.29 9.85 8.16
C MET A 112 7.69 9.67 7.58
N TRP A 113 7.84 9.75 6.26
CA TRP A 113 9.16 9.77 5.63
C TRP A 113 9.99 10.99 6.05
N LYS A 114 9.39 12.18 6.10
CA LYS A 114 10.09 13.40 6.55
C LYS A 114 10.58 13.30 7.99
N ASN A 115 9.80 12.70 8.90
CA ASN A 115 10.23 12.44 10.27
C ASN A 115 11.44 11.50 10.31
N ARG A 116 11.43 10.44 9.48
CA ARG A 116 12.57 9.51 9.37
C ARG A 116 13.84 10.19 8.87
N GLU A 117 13.71 11.03 7.84
CA GLU A 117 14.80 11.89 7.35
C GLU A 117 15.35 12.76 8.49
N GLN A 118 14.48 13.43 9.27
CA GLN A 118 14.94 14.26 10.39
C GLN A 118 15.64 13.42 11.47
N MET A 119 15.12 12.23 11.81
CA MET A 119 15.75 11.33 12.78
C MET A 119 17.13 10.84 12.32
N GLU A 120 17.27 10.39 11.07
CA GLU A 120 18.54 9.90 10.53
C GLU A 120 19.57 11.04 10.37
N GLU A 121 19.14 12.25 9.99
CA GLU A 121 19.98 13.46 9.99
C GLU A 121 20.42 13.88 11.41
N ILE A 122 19.53 13.81 12.41
CA ILE A 122 19.90 14.07 13.81
C ILE A 122 20.88 13.01 14.31
N LEU A 123 20.62 11.72 14.05
CA LEU A 123 21.52 10.63 14.42
C LEU A 123 22.89 10.74 13.74
N PHE A 124 22.96 11.28 12.53
CA PHE A 124 24.21 11.61 11.85
C PHE A 124 24.97 12.73 12.58
N LEU A 125 24.30 13.83 12.97
CA LEU A 125 24.89 14.91 13.76
C LEU A 125 25.32 14.47 15.17
N LEU A 126 24.61 13.49 15.76
CA LEU A 126 24.89 12.93 17.07
C LEU A 126 26.00 11.86 17.06
N GLN A 127 26.57 11.47 15.90
CA GLN A 127 27.73 10.59 15.88
C GLN A 127 28.96 11.27 16.51
N PRO A 128 29.70 10.64 17.45
CA PRO A 128 30.87 11.24 18.08
C PRO A 128 31.95 11.71 17.10
N SER A 129 32.08 11.07 15.93
CA SER A 129 33.01 11.47 14.86
C SER A 129 32.66 12.80 14.19
N ARG A 130 31.43 13.29 14.35
CA ARG A 130 30.93 14.58 13.82
C ARG A 130 30.97 15.72 14.83
N TRP A 131 31.21 15.42 16.10
CA TRP A 131 31.23 16.44 17.15
C TRP A 131 32.46 17.36 17.02
N PRO A 132 32.34 18.63 17.45
CA PRO A 132 33.48 19.50 17.77
C PRO A 132 34.57 18.76 18.57
N VAL A 133 35.83 19.12 18.36
CA VAL A 133 36.98 18.44 19.00
C VAL A 133 36.85 18.49 20.54
N GLN A 134 36.38 19.62 21.05
CA GLN A 134 36.11 19.91 22.46
C GLN A 134 35.10 18.94 23.09
N LEU A 135 34.15 18.42 22.32
CA LEU A 135 33.17 17.42 22.80
C LEU A 135 33.65 15.98 22.62
N ARG A 136 34.62 15.73 21.72
CA ARG A 136 35.28 14.42 21.63
C ARG A 136 36.28 14.21 22.77
N GLU A 137 36.99 15.28 23.14
CA GLU A 137 38.03 15.29 24.17
C GLU A 137 37.71 16.38 25.22
N PRO A 138 36.65 16.19 26.03
CA PRO A 138 36.13 17.21 26.95
C PRO A 138 37.15 17.61 28.01
N CYS A 139 37.52 18.89 27.98
CA CYS A 139 38.44 19.52 28.92
C CYS A 139 37.71 20.32 30.02
N THR A 140 36.42 20.59 29.85
CA THR A 140 35.56 21.29 30.83
C THR A 140 34.48 20.37 31.39
N SER A 141 33.85 20.76 32.50
CA SER A 141 32.74 19.98 33.08
C SER A 141 31.47 20.10 32.23
N GLU A 142 31.30 21.24 31.57
CA GLU A 142 30.19 21.59 30.69
C GLU A 142 30.27 20.79 29.38
N ASP A 143 31.44 20.70 28.76
CA ASP A 143 31.67 19.84 27.57
C ASP A 143 31.42 18.37 27.91
N ALA A 144 31.80 17.91 29.11
CA ALA A 144 31.54 16.55 29.57
C ALA A 144 30.05 16.28 29.82
N GLU A 145 29.32 17.25 30.39
CA GLU A 145 27.86 17.21 30.59
C GLU A 145 27.13 17.14 29.24
N LEU A 146 27.45 18.04 28.30
CA LEU A 146 26.88 18.04 26.94
C LEU A 146 27.19 16.73 26.20
N SER A 147 28.44 16.26 26.26
CA SER A 147 28.84 14.98 25.67
C SER A 147 28.05 13.79 26.23
N SER A 148 27.66 13.83 27.52
CA SER A 148 26.80 12.82 28.13
C SER A 148 25.38 12.89 27.58
N ILE A 149 24.81 14.10 27.53
CA ILE A 149 23.48 14.37 26.96
C ILE A 149 23.40 13.87 25.52
N LEU A 150 24.36 14.21 24.65
CA LEU A 150 24.34 13.82 23.23
C LEU A 150 24.33 12.29 23.02
N ARG A 151 25.01 11.52 23.87
CA ARG A 151 24.93 10.05 23.83
C ARG A 151 23.53 9.56 24.20
N HIS A 152 22.96 10.10 25.27
CA HIS A 152 21.61 9.74 25.70
C HIS A 152 20.55 10.10 24.64
N LEU A 153 20.70 11.26 24.00
CA LEU A 153 19.81 11.67 22.90
C LEU A 153 19.93 10.72 21.71
N LYS A 154 21.16 10.33 21.33
CA LYS A 154 21.38 9.35 20.26
C LYS A 154 20.62 8.04 20.56
N ASP A 155 20.73 7.51 21.77
CA ASP A 155 20.05 6.28 22.17
C ASP A 155 18.51 6.40 22.12
N ASN A 156 17.95 7.60 22.35
CA ASN A 156 16.51 7.83 22.27
C ASN A 156 16.05 7.98 20.81
N PHE A 157 16.81 8.68 19.96
CA PHE A 157 16.53 8.77 18.53
C PHE A 157 16.67 7.41 17.83
N ASP A 158 17.64 6.57 18.20
CA ASP A 158 17.78 5.21 17.65
C ASP A 158 16.56 4.33 17.97
N LYS A 159 16.01 4.42 19.19
CA LYS A 159 14.77 3.71 19.57
C LYS A 159 13.57 4.18 18.78
N ALA A 160 13.37 5.50 18.68
CA ALA A 160 12.26 6.08 17.94
C ALA A 160 12.33 5.76 16.44
N LEU A 161 13.52 5.80 15.85
CA LEU A 161 13.77 5.37 14.47
C LEU A 161 13.50 3.88 14.28
N ALA A 162 13.97 3.03 15.18
CA ALA A 162 13.71 1.58 15.13
C ALA A 162 12.21 1.26 15.26
N ALA A 163 11.48 1.98 16.11
CA ALA A 163 10.02 1.88 16.21
C ALA A 163 9.35 2.28 14.88
N MET A 164 9.79 3.37 14.26
CA MET A 164 9.26 3.84 12.98
C MET A 164 9.53 2.86 11.82
N ILE A 165 10.74 2.31 11.72
CA ILE A 165 11.12 1.31 10.72
C ILE A 165 10.32 0.02 10.93
N SER A 166 10.17 -0.41 12.19
CA SER A 166 9.35 -1.58 12.54
C SER A 166 7.90 -1.39 12.14
N PHE A 167 7.37 -0.19 12.36
CA PHE A 167 6.03 0.20 11.93
C PHE A 167 5.87 0.18 10.40
N GLN A 168 6.75 0.86 9.65
CA GLN A 168 6.71 0.88 8.17
C GLN A 168 6.75 -0.55 7.59
N THR A 169 7.65 -1.39 8.10
CA THR A 169 7.82 -2.79 7.66
C THR A 169 6.57 -3.62 7.95
N LYS A 170 6.10 -3.63 9.21
CA LYS A 170 4.89 -4.38 9.62
C LYS A 170 3.65 -3.91 8.86
N ASN A 171 3.49 -2.61 8.65
CA ASN A 171 2.36 -2.06 7.90
C ASN A 171 2.39 -2.51 6.44
N SER A 172 3.56 -2.43 5.79
CA SER A 172 3.77 -2.92 4.44
C SER A 172 3.50 -4.43 4.29
N GLU A 173 3.93 -5.24 5.25
CA GLU A 173 3.66 -6.68 5.24
C GLU A 173 2.17 -6.99 5.42
N ARG A 174 1.48 -6.28 6.33
CA ARG A 174 0.03 -6.40 6.53
C ARG A 174 -0.72 -6.08 5.24
N VAL A 175 -0.43 -4.93 4.62
CA VAL A 175 -1.02 -4.50 3.34
C VAL A 175 -0.85 -5.58 2.27
N PHE A 176 0.39 -6.05 2.08
CA PHE A 176 0.69 -7.09 1.11
C PHE A 176 -0.08 -8.39 1.40
N ASN A 177 -0.10 -8.84 2.66
CA ASN A 177 -0.78 -10.06 3.06
C ASN A 177 -2.30 -9.96 2.89
N THR A 178 -2.92 -8.81 3.15
CA THR A 178 -4.37 -8.65 2.92
C THR A 178 -4.71 -8.45 1.44
N VAL A 179 -3.86 -7.81 0.63
CA VAL A 179 -4.02 -7.90 -0.83
C VAL A 179 -3.97 -9.37 -1.26
N MET A 180 -3.01 -10.14 -0.75
CA MET A 180 -2.90 -11.57 -1.04
C MET A 180 -4.09 -12.43 -0.57
N THR A 181 -4.94 -12.00 0.37
CA THR A 181 -6.16 -12.76 0.73
C THR A 181 -7.28 -12.68 -0.32
N TYR A 182 -7.24 -11.69 -1.21
CA TYR A 182 -8.20 -11.55 -2.33
C TYR A 182 -7.66 -12.10 -3.66
N MET A 183 -6.50 -12.76 -3.62
CA MET A 183 -5.78 -13.20 -4.82
C MET A 183 -5.78 -14.74 -4.90
N PRO A 184 -5.77 -15.34 -6.10
CA PRO A 184 -5.67 -16.78 -6.27
C PRO A 184 -4.41 -17.35 -5.58
N GLN A 185 -4.59 -18.35 -4.72
CA GLN A 185 -3.50 -19.02 -3.98
C GLN A 185 -2.75 -20.07 -4.82
N ASP A 186 -2.80 -19.94 -6.15
CA ASP A 186 -2.08 -20.80 -7.09
C ASP A 186 -0.72 -20.18 -7.49
N PHE A 187 -0.14 -20.67 -8.58
CA PHE A 187 1.13 -20.19 -9.11
C PHE A 187 1.17 -18.66 -9.37
N ARG A 188 0.02 -18.01 -9.60
CA ARG A 188 -0.09 -16.55 -9.77
C ARG A 188 0.32 -15.82 -8.48
N GLY A 189 -0.11 -16.31 -7.32
CA GLY A 189 0.29 -15.79 -6.02
C GLY A 189 1.79 -15.95 -5.73
N THR A 190 2.40 -17.05 -6.19
CA THR A 190 3.84 -17.27 -6.08
C THR A 190 4.65 -16.33 -6.98
N LEU A 191 4.22 -16.13 -8.23
CA LEU A 191 4.88 -15.19 -9.16
C LEU A 191 4.89 -13.76 -8.62
N ILE A 192 3.77 -13.29 -8.07
CA ILE A 192 3.64 -11.95 -7.46
C ILE A 192 4.58 -11.78 -6.26
N ARG A 193 4.77 -12.82 -5.43
CA ARG A 193 5.76 -12.79 -4.33
C ARG A 193 7.19 -12.67 -4.86
N GLN A 194 7.58 -13.52 -5.82
CA GLN A 194 8.93 -13.50 -6.41
C GLN A 194 9.25 -12.18 -7.12
N GLN A 195 8.27 -11.58 -7.78
CA GLN A 195 8.42 -10.33 -8.48
C GLN A 195 8.48 -9.14 -7.53
N LYS A 196 7.67 -9.10 -6.47
CA LYS A 196 7.85 -8.16 -5.35
C LYS A 196 9.30 -8.21 -4.84
N GLU A 197 9.82 -9.39 -4.54
CA GLU A 197 11.21 -9.54 -4.08
C GLU A 197 12.22 -9.01 -5.10
N ARG A 198 12.05 -9.30 -6.39
CA ARG A 198 12.94 -8.79 -7.46
C ARG A 198 12.88 -7.26 -7.59
N SER A 199 11.67 -6.70 -7.56
CA SER A 199 11.43 -5.24 -7.56
C SER A 199 12.15 -4.55 -6.40
N GLU A 200 11.99 -5.09 -5.19
CA GLU A 200 12.56 -4.47 -4.00
C GLU A 200 14.08 -4.64 -3.94
N ARG A 201 14.65 -5.76 -4.41
CA ARG A 201 16.11 -5.87 -4.62
C ARG A 201 16.64 -4.82 -5.60
N ASN A 202 15.95 -4.59 -6.72
CA ASN A 202 16.39 -3.59 -7.70
C ASN A 202 16.32 -2.16 -7.15
N LYS A 203 15.23 -1.81 -6.44
CA LYS A 203 15.06 -0.49 -5.82
C LYS A 203 16.03 -0.25 -4.66
N GLN A 204 16.32 -1.29 -3.87
CA GLN A 204 17.36 -1.24 -2.85
C GLN A 204 18.74 -1.05 -3.49
N ALA A 205 19.06 -1.74 -4.59
CA ALA A 205 20.32 -1.54 -5.30
C ALA A 205 20.49 -0.11 -5.86
N GLU A 206 19.41 0.57 -6.26
CA GLU A 206 19.43 2.00 -6.64
C GLU A 206 19.79 2.90 -5.43
N VAL A 207 19.22 2.62 -4.26
CA VAL A 207 19.55 3.30 -2.99
C VAL A 207 21.00 3.00 -2.57
N ASP A 208 21.43 1.74 -2.62
CA ASP A 208 22.79 1.32 -2.26
C ASP A 208 23.83 1.96 -3.19
N ALA A 209 23.52 2.10 -4.49
CA ALA A 209 24.36 2.80 -5.46
C ALA A 209 24.44 4.31 -5.17
N LEU A 210 23.31 4.95 -4.84
CA LEU A 210 23.28 6.36 -4.45
C LEU A 210 24.16 6.61 -3.21
N VAL A 211 23.97 5.83 -2.14
CA VAL A 211 24.78 5.90 -0.92
C VAL A 211 26.27 5.62 -1.21
N SER A 212 26.57 4.59 -2.02
CA SER A 212 27.95 4.25 -2.40
C SER A 212 28.63 5.33 -3.26
N SER A 213 27.86 6.11 -4.02
CA SER A 213 28.35 7.26 -4.79
C SER A 213 28.51 8.55 -3.95
N GLY A 214 28.20 8.50 -2.66
CA GLY A 214 28.30 9.65 -1.75
C GLY A 214 27.05 10.53 -1.67
N GLY A 215 25.90 10.02 -2.11
CA GLY A 215 24.61 10.70 -1.95
C GLY A 215 24.26 10.98 -0.49
N THR A 216 23.57 12.08 -0.24
CA THR A 216 23.18 12.48 1.12
C THR A 216 21.98 11.68 1.64
N ILE A 217 21.70 11.80 2.94
CA ILE A 217 20.48 11.26 3.55
C ILE A 217 19.26 11.87 2.84
N ARG A 218 19.23 13.20 2.64
CA ARG A 218 18.20 13.90 1.86
C ARG A 218 18.00 13.34 0.45
N ASP A 219 19.08 13.06 -0.30
CA ASP A 219 18.99 12.46 -1.64
C ASP A 219 18.36 11.06 -1.58
N THR A 220 18.70 10.28 -0.55
CA THR A 220 18.12 8.96 -0.30
C THR A 220 16.61 9.04 -0.06
N TYR A 221 16.15 10.00 0.76
CA TYR A 221 14.71 10.23 0.98
C TYR A 221 13.99 10.76 -0.25
N ALA A 222 14.62 11.64 -1.04
CA ALA A 222 14.08 12.10 -2.32
C ALA A 222 13.92 10.94 -3.31
N LEU A 223 14.89 10.01 -3.37
CA LEU A 223 14.80 8.81 -4.20
C LEU A 223 13.68 7.86 -3.71
N LEU A 224 13.62 7.56 -2.40
CA LEU A 224 12.58 6.72 -1.82
C LEU A 224 11.18 7.29 -2.09
N TRP A 225 11.01 8.61 -1.97
CA TRP A 225 9.75 9.28 -2.29
C TRP A 225 9.42 9.23 -3.78
N LYS A 226 10.40 9.46 -4.66
CA LYS A 226 10.24 9.34 -6.13
C LYS A 226 9.82 7.93 -6.53
N GLN A 227 10.53 6.89 -6.07
CA GLN A 227 10.18 5.48 -6.30
C GLN A 227 8.73 5.21 -5.88
N GLN A 228 8.31 5.78 -4.75
CA GLN A 228 7.00 5.56 -4.17
C GLN A 228 5.85 6.34 -4.83
N MET A 229 6.10 7.56 -5.31
CA MET A 229 5.16 8.28 -6.16
C MET A 229 5.00 7.60 -7.53
N GLU A 230 6.05 6.99 -8.06
CA GLU A 230 5.98 6.24 -9.31
C GLU A 230 5.13 4.96 -9.15
N ARG A 231 5.30 4.20 -8.06
CA ARG A 231 4.38 3.09 -7.70
C ARG A 231 2.91 3.57 -7.60
N ARG A 232 2.65 4.69 -6.91
CA ARG A 232 1.31 5.30 -6.80
C ARG A 232 0.73 5.71 -8.16
N ARG A 233 1.55 6.24 -9.08
CA ARG A 233 1.14 6.59 -10.45
C ARG A 233 0.74 5.35 -11.24
N GLN A 234 1.57 4.30 -11.20
CA GLN A 234 1.30 3.04 -11.90
C GLN A 234 0.00 2.39 -11.36
N LEU A 235 -0.21 2.39 -10.04
CA LEU A 235 -1.48 1.93 -9.44
C LEU A 235 -2.69 2.76 -9.88
N ALA A 236 -2.59 4.08 -9.92
CA ALA A 236 -3.67 4.94 -10.38
C ALA A 236 -3.99 4.71 -11.87
N GLN A 237 -2.97 4.44 -12.70
CA GLN A 237 -3.13 4.02 -14.09
C GLN A 237 -3.85 2.66 -14.21
N LEU A 238 -3.50 1.68 -13.37
CA LEU A 238 -4.23 0.40 -13.29
C LEU A 238 -5.72 0.60 -12.93
N GLY A 239 -6.02 1.51 -11.99
CA GLY A 239 -7.39 1.85 -11.58
C GLY A 239 -8.17 2.73 -12.56
N SER A 240 -7.49 3.46 -13.45
CA SER A 240 -8.12 4.31 -14.48
C SER A 240 -8.31 3.63 -15.84
N ALA A 241 -7.67 2.49 -16.05
CA ALA A 241 -7.76 1.72 -17.28
C ALA A 241 -9.21 1.30 -17.61
N SER A 242 -9.61 1.47 -18.86
CA SER A 242 -10.96 1.19 -19.37
C SER A 242 -10.96 0.03 -20.37
N GLY A 243 -12.14 -0.51 -20.67
CA GLY A 243 -12.31 -1.59 -21.66
C GLY A 243 -11.61 -2.91 -21.28
N VAL A 244 -11.02 -3.56 -22.28
CA VAL A 244 -10.41 -4.90 -22.25
C VAL A 244 -9.46 -5.10 -21.06
N TYR A 245 -8.71 -4.05 -20.67
CA TYR A 245 -7.76 -4.10 -19.56
C TYR A 245 -8.45 -4.25 -18.18
N LYS A 246 -9.57 -3.54 -17.98
CA LYS A 246 -10.40 -3.65 -16.76
C LYS A 246 -11.01 -5.05 -16.65
N THR A 247 -11.42 -5.62 -17.78
CA THR A 247 -11.88 -7.01 -17.88
C THR A 247 -10.75 -7.98 -17.56
N LEU A 248 -9.54 -7.81 -18.12
CA LEU A 248 -8.38 -8.66 -17.80
C LEU A 248 -8.01 -8.64 -16.32
N VAL A 249 -7.96 -7.47 -15.65
CA VAL A 249 -7.65 -7.41 -14.21
C VAL A 249 -8.76 -8.05 -13.36
N LYS A 250 -10.03 -7.83 -13.70
CA LYS A 250 -11.18 -8.43 -13.01
C LYS A 250 -11.23 -9.97 -13.18
N TYR A 251 -10.88 -10.51 -14.34
CA TYR A 251 -11.04 -11.94 -14.67
C TYR A 251 -9.76 -12.79 -14.50
N LEU A 252 -8.55 -12.30 -14.84
CA LEU A 252 -7.30 -13.07 -14.66
C LEU A 252 -6.82 -13.11 -13.20
N VAL A 253 -7.25 -12.14 -12.40
CA VAL A 253 -6.68 -11.88 -11.07
C VAL A 253 -7.73 -11.95 -9.94
N GLY A 254 -9.03 -11.90 -10.26
CA GLY A 254 -10.10 -11.98 -9.26
C GLY A 254 -10.22 -10.75 -8.35
N VAL A 255 -9.55 -9.64 -8.70
CA VAL A 255 -9.50 -8.42 -7.90
C VAL A 255 -10.90 -7.76 -7.89
N PRO A 256 -11.53 -7.57 -6.72
CA PRO A 256 -12.85 -6.95 -6.63
C PRO A 256 -12.85 -5.55 -7.25
N GLN A 257 -13.93 -5.22 -7.97
CA GLN A 257 -14.10 -3.90 -8.60
C GLN A 257 -13.92 -2.75 -7.60
N VAL A 258 -14.36 -2.97 -6.35
CA VAL A 258 -14.22 -2.04 -5.23
C VAL A 258 -12.77 -1.67 -4.92
N LEU A 259 -11.80 -2.58 -5.08
CA LEU A 259 -10.38 -2.26 -4.94
C LEU A 259 -9.91 -1.33 -6.06
N LEU A 260 -10.36 -1.57 -7.30
CA LEU A 260 -9.95 -0.75 -8.45
C LEU A 260 -10.51 0.67 -8.33
N ASP A 261 -11.77 0.80 -7.93
CA ASP A 261 -12.42 2.11 -7.71
C ASP A 261 -11.77 2.88 -6.56
N PHE A 262 -11.33 2.18 -5.50
CA PHE A 262 -10.61 2.76 -4.37
C PHE A 262 -9.16 3.14 -4.69
N VAL A 263 -8.42 2.28 -5.39
CA VAL A 263 -7.05 2.55 -5.85
C VAL A 263 -7.02 3.75 -6.80
N ARG A 264 -8.06 3.94 -7.63
CA ARG A 264 -8.22 5.14 -8.46
C ARG A 264 -8.28 6.44 -7.63
N GLN A 265 -8.77 6.39 -6.39
CA GLN A 265 -8.88 7.53 -5.47
C GLN A 265 -7.71 7.64 -4.47
N ILE A 266 -6.66 6.80 -4.55
CA ILE A 266 -5.57 6.77 -3.54
C ILE A 266 -4.72 8.06 -3.49
N ASN A 267 -4.72 8.83 -4.57
CA ASN A 267 -4.03 10.11 -4.70
C ASN A 267 -5.00 11.30 -4.73
N ASP A 268 -6.30 11.05 -4.58
CA ASP A 268 -7.33 12.09 -4.51
C ASP A 268 -7.20 12.81 -3.17
N ASP A 269 -7.06 14.13 -3.22
CA ASP A 269 -6.88 14.96 -2.03
C ASP A 269 -8.24 15.35 -1.38
N ASP A 270 -9.37 15.01 -2.01
CA ASP A 270 -10.71 14.97 -1.40
C ASP A 270 -11.19 13.52 -1.09
N GLY A 271 -10.33 12.52 -1.34
CA GLY A 271 -10.65 11.11 -1.23
C GLY A 271 -10.92 10.62 0.22
N PRO A 272 -11.37 9.36 0.41
CA PRO A 272 -11.69 8.81 1.73
C PRO A 272 -10.52 8.91 2.74
N MET A 273 -9.29 8.84 2.25
CA MET A 273 -8.07 8.95 3.06
C MET A 273 -7.82 10.36 3.64
N GLU A 274 -8.49 11.40 3.12
CA GLU A 274 -8.39 12.77 3.66
C GLU A 274 -8.99 12.88 5.06
N GLU A 275 -9.98 12.04 5.42
CA GLU A 275 -10.47 11.93 6.80
C GLU A 275 -9.34 11.59 7.78
N GLN A 276 -8.46 10.67 7.36
CA GLN A 276 -7.34 10.27 8.20
C GLN A 276 -6.33 11.41 8.35
N ARG A 277 -6.00 12.11 7.26
CA ARG A 277 -5.10 13.26 7.25
C ARG A 277 -5.63 14.38 8.13
N GLN A 278 -6.90 14.74 8.00
CA GLN A 278 -7.56 15.74 8.85
C GLN A 278 -7.48 15.39 10.34
N ARG A 279 -7.64 14.11 10.69
CA ARG A 279 -7.75 13.67 12.10
C ARG A 279 -6.41 13.42 12.79
N TYR A 280 -5.43 12.86 12.08
CA TYR A 280 -4.14 12.43 12.66
C TYR A 280 -2.92 13.11 12.04
N GLY A 281 -3.09 13.88 10.97
CA GLY A 281 -2.06 14.75 10.40
C GLY A 281 -1.60 15.84 11.36
N PRO A 282 -2.48 16.66 11.99
CA PRO A 282 -2.05 17.80 12.80
C PRO A 282 -1.06 17.47 13.93
N PRO A 283 -1.23 16.39 14.73
CA PRO A 283 -0.21 15.97 15.68
C PRO A 283 1.13 15.63 15.02
N LEU A 284 1.11 14.86 13.93
CA LEU A 284 2.32 14.46 13.22
C LEU A 284 3.04 15.68 12.60
N TYR A 285 2.32 16.65 12.05
CA TYR A 285 2.89 17.89 11.52
C TYR A 285 3.64 18.67 12.62
N THR A 286 3.03 18.80 13.81
CA THR A 286 3.67 19.45 14.96
C THR A 286 4.96 18.73 15.38
N LEU A 287 4.94 17.40 15.47
CA LEU A 287 6.14 16.60 15.78
C LEU A 287 7.23 16.78 14.71
N THR A 288 6.86 16.88 13.43
CA THR A 288 7.81 17.11 12.33
C THR A 288 8.52 18.44 12.45
N LYS A 289 7.80 19.52 12.83
CA LYS A 289 8.40 20.83 13.09
C LYS A 289 9.39 20.76 14.24
N MET A 290 9.03 20.08 15.33
CA MET A 290 9.92 19.87 16.48
C MET A 290 11.20 19.12 16.10
N ALA A 291 11.09 18.03 15.33
CA ALA A 291 12.23 17.29 14.79
C ALA A 291 13.15 18.19 13.93
N THR A 292 12.54 18.95 13.03
CA THR A 292 13.27 19.85 12.11
C THR A 292 13.98 20.96 12.89
N ALA A 293 13.35 21.53 13.91
CA ALA A 293 13.98 22.51 14.81
C ALA A 293 15.18 21.91 15.58
N ILE A 294 15.07 20.67 16.10
CA ILE A 294 16.19 19.99 16.76
C ILE A 294 17.37 19.77 15.79
N ARG A 295 17.11 19.30 14.56
CA ARG A 295 18.13 19.12 13.52
C ARG A 295 18.82 20.44 13.15
N VAL A 296 18.04 21.48 12.88
CA VAL A 296 18.57 22.80 12.49
C VAL A 296 19.40 23.40 13.61
N PHE A 297 18.91 23.35 14.85
CA PHE A 297 19.66 23.81 16.02
C PHE A 297 21.01 23.07 16.17
N LEU A 298 21.02 21.72 16.14
CA LEU A 298 22.25 20.93 16.22
C LEU A 298 23.22 21.27 15.08
N THR A 299 22.72 21.47 13.87
CA THR A 299 23.53 21.87 12.70
C THR A 299 24.19 23.23 12.93
N LEU A 300 23.41 24.24 13.32
CA LEU A 300 23.90 25.59 13.58
C LEU A 300 24.87 25.64 14.76
N LEU A 301 24.65 24.80 15.78
CA LEU A 301 25.50 24.67 16.96
C LEU A 301 26.87 24.08 16.59
N TRP A 302 26.94 23.01 15.78
CA TRP A 302 28.21 22.43 15.36
C TRP A 302 29.06 23.40 14.52
N GLN A 303 28.43 24.26 13.71
CA GLN A 303 29.15 25.30 12.95
C GLN A 303 29.63 26.49 13.83
N ARG A 304 29.06 26.66 15.03
CA ARG A 304 29.34 27.82 15.92
C ARG A 304 30.03 27.44 17.23
N TYR A 305 30.28 26.16 17.51
CA TYR A 305 30.69 25.69 18.85
C TYR A 305 31.96 26.37 19.39
N ASP A 306 32.93 26.68 18.53
CA ASP A 306 34.15 27.43 18.88
C ASP A 306 33.88 28.86 19.41
N THR A 307 32.70 29.40 19.12
CA THR A 307 32.26 30.77 19.47
C THR A 307 31.03 30.80 20.38
N PHE A 308 30.33 29.69 20.54
CA PHE A 308 29.08 29.58 21.29
C PHE A 308 28.98 28.24 22.02
N THR A 309 29.13 28.29 23.33
CA THR A 309 28.95 27.15 24.25
C THR A 309 27.57 27.23 24.91
N LEU A 310 26.89 26.09 25.03
CA LEU A 310 25.58 26.04 25.71
C LEU A 310 25.74 26.26 27.21
N ASN A 311 24.87 27.10 27.78
CA ASN A 311 24.67 27.13 29.23
C ASN A 311 23.81 25.93 29.69
N LYS A 312 23.74 25.70 31.01
CA LYS A 312 23.01 24.55 31.56
C LYS A 312 21.51 24.52 31.24
N GLU A 313 20.86 25.68 31.16
CA GLU A 313 19.44 25.79 30.80
C GLU A 313 19.22 25.40 29.33
N GLN A 314 20.11 25.83 28.43
CA GLN A 314 20.09 25.49 27.01
C GLN A 314 20.40 24.01 26.75
N MET A 315 21.34 23.43 27.51
CA MET A 315 21.62 21.98 27.47
C MET A 315 20.39 21.16 27.94
N ASN A 316 19.74 21.59 29.02
CA ASN A 316 18.51 20.96 29.50
C ASN A 316 17.37 21.08 28.48
N LEU A 317 17.19 22.26 27.86
CA LEU A 317 16.18 22.50 26.83
C LEU A 317 16.36 21.60 25.60
N LEU A 318 17.59 21.46 25.08
CA LEU A 318 17.89 20.50 24.00
C LEU A 318 17.53 19.06 24.43
N SER A 319 17.90 18.69 25.65
CA SER A 319 17.67 17.35 26.20
C SER A 319 16.17 17.04 26.32
N GLU A 320 15.42 17.96 26.92
CA GLU A 320 13.98 17.89 27.12
C GLU A 320 13.23 17.84 25.78
N ALA A 321 13.59 18.71 24.82
CA ALA A 321 12.99 18.72 23.49
C ALA A 321 13.16 17.38 22.77
N ALA A 322 14.36 16.79 22.80
CA ALA A 322 14.62 15.50 22.17
C ALA A 322 13.90 14.34 22.86
N ILE A 323 13.79 14.34 24.20
CA ILE A 323 13.06 13.32 24.97
C ILE A 323 11.55 13.42 24.72
N VAL A 324 10.98 14.63 24.75
CA VAL A 324 9.56 14.87 24.47
C VAL A 324 9.23 14.50 23.01
N TYR A 325 10.03 14.91 22.03
CA TYR A 325 9.84 14.51 20.64
C TYR A 325 9.85 12.99 20.46
N THR A 326 10.89 12.30 20.96
CA THR A 326 11.03 10.85 20.73
C THR A 326 9.92 10.05 21.40
N SER A 327 9.53 10.40 22.64
CA SER A 327 8.44 9.73 23.36
C SER A 327 7.05 10.00 22.76
N GLU A 328 6.75 11.24 22.36
CA GLU A 328 5.48 11.58 21.70
C GLU A 328 5.38 10.96 20.29
N PHE A 329 6.49 10.87 19.58
CA PHE A 329 6.54 10.20 18.28
C PHE A 329 6.35 8.68 18.42
N GLU A 330 6.99 8.03 19.40
CA GLU A 330 6.74 6.61 19.71
C GLU A 330 5.27 6.38 20.09
N ARG A 331 4.67 7.26 20.90
CA ARG A 331 3.23 7.22 21.23
C ARG A 331 2.34 7.35 19.99
N PHE A 332 2.67 8.27 19.08
CA PHE A 332 1.95 8.45 17.82
C PHE A 332 2.06 7.23 16.91
N VAL A 333 3.27 6.67 16.74
CA VAL A 333 3.51 5.46 15.95
C VAL A 333 2.79 4.24 16.54
N ALA A 334 2.81 4.07 17.87
CA ALA A 334 2.09 3.00 18.54
C ALA A 334 0.56 3.12 18.34
N PHE A 335 0.02 4.32 18.50
CA PHE A 335 -1.40 4.60 18.25
C PHE A 335 -1.79 4.33 16.79
N ILE A 336 -1.06 4.90 15.82
CA ILE A 336 -1.42 4.76 14.40
C ILE A 336 -1.22 3.30 13.93
N SER A 337 -0.29 2.55 14.54
CA SER A 337 -0.14 1.10 14.33
C SER A 337 -1.35 0.27 14.81
N ASP A 338 -2.07 0.73 15.82
CA ASP A 338 -3.32 0.09 16.29
C ASP A 338 -4.52 0.51 15.45
N VAL A 339 -4.66 1.80 15.10
CA VAL A 339 -5.61 2.25 14.07
C VAL A 339 -5.43 1.43 12.79
N PHE A 340 -4.17 1.19 12.39
CA PHE A 340 -3.81 0.41 11.22
C PHE A 340 -3.88 -1.12 11.39
N ALA A 341 -4.03 -1.62 12.61
CA ALA A 341 -4.31 -3.04 12.84
C ALA A 341 -5.80 -3.39 12.64
N ASN A 342 -6.70 -2.41 12.82
CA ASN A 342 -8.13 -2.67 13.04
C ASN A 342 -9.07 -1.98 12.04
N SER A 343 -8.65 -0.92 11.35
CA SER A 343 -9.51 -0.18 10.41
C SER A 343 -9.89 -1.08 9.20
N PRO A 344 -11.05 -0.88 8.53
CA PRO A 344 -11.52 -1.81 7.50
C PRO A 344 -11.10 -1.40 6.07
N PHE A 345 -10.86 -2.41 5.21
CA PHE A 345 -10.66 -2.24 3.75
C PHE A 345 -11.95 -1.81 3.03
N PHE A 346 -13.08 -2.43 3.39
CA PHE A 346 -14.37 -2.29 2.71
C PHE A 346 -15.50 -2.25 3.73
N ILE A 347 -16.68 -1.90 3.24
CA ILE A 347 -17.94 -1.94 3.98
C ILE A 347 -18.97 -2.72 3.16
N SER A 348 -19.83 -3.49 3.82
CA SER A 348 -20.99 -4.07 3.15
C SER A 348 -21.97 -2.96 2.75
N ALA A 349 -22.80 -3.20 1.75
CA ALA A 349 -23.86 -2.27 1.34
C ALA A 349 -24.76 -1.87 2.53
N ASP A 350 -25.05 -2.81 3.43
CA ASP A 350 -25.79 -2.57 4.68
C ASP A 350 -25.04 -1.61 5.62
N ALA A 351 -23.73 -1.82 5.83
CA ALA A 351 -22.90 -0.95 6.67
C ALA A 351 -22.65 0.44 6.05
N ALA A 352 -22.81 0.57 4.73
CA ALA A 352 -22.78 1.83 4.00
C ALA A 352 -24.11 2.60 4.04
N GLY A 353 -25.19 2.00 4.57
CA GLY A 353 -26.53 2.59 4.54
C GLY A 353 -27.17 2.61 3.15
N ILE A 354 -26.62 1.86 2.18
CA ILE A 354 -27.13 1.80 0.80
C ILE A 354 -28.23 0.74 0.75
N LEU A 355 -29.41 1.10 1.30
CA LEU A 355 -30.66 0.38 1.11
C LEU A 355 -31.11 0.51 -0.35
N GLY A 356 -30.58 -0.36 -1.20
CA GLY A 356 -30.86 -0.37 -2.63
C GLY A 356 -30.45 -1.69 -3.26
N SER A 357 -31.43 -2.57 -3.47
CA SER A 357 -31.30 -3.78 -4.26
C SER A 357 -30.74 -3.45 -5.65
N ARG A 358 -29.47 -3.78 -5.90
CA ARG A 358 -28.94 -3.88 -7.25
C ARG A 358 -29.10 -5.31 -7.72
N GLU A 359 -29.88 -5.48 -8.79
CA GLU A 359 -29.99 -6.75 -9.49
C GLU A 359 -28.61 -7.16 -10.03
N ASN A 360 -28.28 -8.44 -9.89
CA ASN A 360 -27.00 -9.00 -10.33
C ASN A 360 -27.01 -9.20 -11.85
N GLU A 361 -26.94 -8.11 -12.63
CA GLU A 361 -26.95 -8.14 -14.11
C GLU A 361 -25.79 -8.94 -14.73
N GLU A 362 -24.77 -9.31 -13.95
CA GLU A 362 -23.53 -9.91 -14.45
C GLU A 362 -23.49 -11.46 -14.45
N TYR A 363 -24.40 -12.13 -13.73
CA TYR A 363 -24.53 -13.60 -13.75
C TYR A 363 -25.83 -14.03 -14.41
N LYS A 364 -25.76 -15.03 -15.29
CA LYS A 364 -26.92 -15.64 -15.91
C LYS A 364 -27.36 -16.83 -15.07
N GLU A 365 -28.64 -16.92 -14.77
CA GLU A 365 -29.24 -18.09 -14.12
C GLU A 365 -30.02 -18.92 -15.12
N ILE A 366 -29.79 -20.24 -15.11
CA ILE A 366 -30.48 -21.20 -15.97
C ILE A 366 -30.79 -22.48 -15.20
N ILE A 367 -31.90 -23.14 -15.54
CA ILE A 367 -32.27 -24.43 -14.95
C ILE A 367 -31.95 -25.54 -15.95
N VAL A 368 -30.87 -26.28 -15.71
CA VAL A 368 -30.50 -27.46 -16.48
C VAL A 368 -31.35 -28.63 -16.00
N GLN A 369 -32.27 -29.12 -16.85
CA GLN A 369 -33.20 -30.19 -16.47
C GLN A 369 -32.48 -31.53 -16.25
N ALA A 370 -33.12 -32.45 -15.52
CA ALA A 370 -32.68 -33.84 -15.45
C ALA A 370 -32.60 -34.46 -16.85
N GLY A 371 -31.54 -35.21 -17.15
CA GLY A 371 -31.34 -35.83 -18.45
C GLY A 371 -30.95 -34.88 -19.60
N ARG A 372 -30.47 -33.66 -19.30
CA ARG A 372 -30.17 -32.62 -20.32
C ARG A 372 -28.81 -31.96 -20.12
N THR A 373 -28.25 -31.44 -21.21
CA THR A 373 -27.12 -30.49 -21.23
C THR A 373 -27.61 -29.05 -21.38
N TYR A 374 -26.75 -28.11 -21.00
CA TYR A 374 -26.83 -26.68 -21.33
C TYR A 374 -25.49 -26.23 -21.90
N GLU A 375 -25.52 -25.40 -22.93
CA GLU A 375 -24.34 -25.12 -23.76
C GLU A 375 -24.25 -23.64 -24.09
N VAL A 376 -23.05 -23.06 -23.95
CA VAL A 376 -22.73 -21.69 -24.36
C VAL A 376 -21.66 -21.78 -25.45
N SER A 377 -21.92 -21.19 -26.61
CA SER A 377 -20.97 -21.14 -27.73
C SER A 377 -20.42 -19.73 -27.87
N LEU A 378 -19.09 -19.61 -28.02
CA LEU A 378 -18.35 -18.37 -28.15
C LEU A 378 -17.61 -18.38 -29.49
N MET A 379 -17.83 -17.37 -30.32
CA MET A 379 -17.05 -17.14 -31.52
C MET A 379 -15.79 -16.35 -31.16
N VAL A 380 -14.63 -16.97 -31.37
CA VAL A 380 -13.31 -16.37 -31.15
C VAL A 380 -12.78 -15.85 -32.48
N GLU A 381 -12.63 -14.53 -32.59
CA GLU A 381 -12.20 -13.85 -33.82
C GLU A 381 -10.67 -13.90 -34.04
N SER A 382 -9.88 -14.17 -33.01
CA SER A 382 -8.41 -14.13 -33.07
C SER A 382 -7.75 -15.11 -32.11
N GLU A 383 -6.65 -15.70 -32.55
CA GLU A 383 -5.79 -16.54 -31.71
C GLU A 383 -5.23 -15.72 -30.53
N ASN A 384 -4.98 -16.39 -29.40
CA ASN A 384 -4.61 -15.76 -28.13
C ASN A 384 -5.69 -14.85 -27.50
N SER A 385 -6.95 -14.95 -27.94
CA SER A 385 -8.09 -14.51 -27.13
C SER A 385 -8.20 -15.34 -25.85
N TYR A 386 -8.65 -14.77 -24.74
CA TYR A 386 -8.89 -15.50 -23.49
C TYR A 386 -10.37 -15.85 -23.33
N ILE A 387 -10.67 -17.12 -23.06
CA ILE A 387 -11.99 -17.56 -22.62
C ILE A 387 -11.94 -17.78 -21.11
N GLY A 388 -12.89 -17.21 -20.38
CA GLY A 388 -13.03 -17.38 -18.93
C GLY A 388 -14.46 -17.79 -18.54
N TRP A 389 -14.58 -18.61 -17.49
CA TRP A 389 -15.84 -18.99 -16.87
C TRP A 389 -15.78 -18.90 -15.35
N ASP A 390 -16.96 -18.71 -14.78
CA ASP A 390 -17.25 -18.88 -13.37
C ASP A 390 -18.67 -19.43 -13.25
N PHE A 391 -18.88 -20.51 -12.50
CA PHE A 391 -20.21 -21.02 -12.24
C PHE A 391 -20.34 -21.70 -10.87
N SER A 392 -21.55 -21.66 -10.34
CA SER A 392 -21.96 -22.35 -9.12
C SER A 392 -23.40 -22.87 -9.21
N LEU A 393 -23.71 -23.88 -8.39
CA LEU A 393 -25.05 -24.44 -8.29
C LEU A 393 -25.85 -23.82 -7.14
N MET A 394 -26.96 -23.17 -7.49
CA MET A 394 -27.83 -22.42 -6.57
C MET A 394 -28.96 -23.33 -6.05
N GLN A 395 -28.63 -24.32 -5.22
CA GLN A 395 -29.60 -25.18 -4.52
C GLN A 395 -29.17 -25.44 -3.06
N GLY A 396 -30.12 -25.84 -2.20
CA GLY A 396 -29.96 -25.87 -0.74
C GLY A 396 -29.09 -26.99 -0.16
N LYS A 397 -29.41 -27.47 1.05
CA LYS A 397 -28.61 -28.39 1.89
C LYS A 397 -28.31 -29.81 1.33
N ILE A 398 -28.42 -30.05 0.03
CA ILE A 398 -28.07 -31.31 -0.63
C ILE A 398 -26.93 -31.02 -1.59
N SER A 399 -25.75 -31.60 -1.34
CA SER A 399 -24.62 -31.54 -2.25
C SER A 399 -25.03 -32.08 -3.62
N MET A 400 -24.85 -31.25 -4.63
CA MET A 400 -25.16 -31.57 -6.01
C MET A 400 -24.06 -31.04 -6.90
N ASP A 401 -23.68 -31.85 -7.87
CA ASP A 401 -22.71 -31.52 -8.89
C ASP A 401 -23.37 -31.38 -10.26
N ILE A 402 -22.62 -30.82 -11.21
CA ILE A 402 -22.92 -30.81 -12.64
C ILE A 402 -21.66 -31.24 -13.40
N GLY A 403 -21.83 -31.96 -14.50
CA GLY A 403 -20.74 -32.24 -15.42
C GLY A 403 -20.32 -30.94 -16.11
N PHE A 404 -19.03 -30.71 -16.31
CA PHE A 404 -18.52 -29.56 -17.04
C PHE A 404 -17.36 -29.95 -17.94
N SER A 405 -17.33 -29.37 -19.14
CA SER A 405 -16.27 -29.55 -20.15
C SER A 405 -16.24 -28.37 -21.13
N VAL A 406 -15.12 -28.23 -21.82
CA VAL A 406 -14.94 -27.21 -22.87
C VAL A 406 -14.40 -27.87 -24.13
N GLU A 407 -15.05 -27.62 -25.26
CA GLU A 407 -14.72 -28.14 -26.59
C GLU A 407 -14.42 -26.99 -27.55
N TYR A 408 -13.46 -27.17 -28.45
CA TYR A 408 -13.30 -26.38 -29.67
C TYR A 408 -13.97 -27.10 -30.83
N ILE A 409 -14.65 -26.36 -31.69
CA ILE A 409 -15.28 -26.86 -32.92
C ILE A 409 -14.60 -26.15 -34.10
N SER A 410 -13.84 -26.91 -34.86
CA SER A 410 -13.15 -26.46 -36.07
C SER A 410 -14.12 -26.15 -37.21
N ALA A 411 -13.64 -25.48 -38.26
CA ALA A 411 -14.44 -25.15 -39.44
C ALA A 411 -14.97 -26.38 -40.23
N SER A 412 -14.35 -27.56 -40.05
CA SER A 412 -14.83 -28.85 -40.60
C SER A 412 -15.90 -29.53 -39.72
N GLY A 413 -16.20 -28.97 -38.54
CA GLY A 413 -17.08 -29.58 -37.55
C GLY A 413 -16.41 -30.61 -36.64
N GLU A 414 -15.10 -30.86 -36.80
CA GLU A 414 -14.34 -31.72 -35.90
C GLU A 414 -14.20 -31.07 -34.52
N LYS A 415 -14.44 -31.86 -33.47
CA LYS A 415 -14.39 -31.44 -32.06
C LYS A 415 -13.03 -31.75 -31.44
N THR A 416 -12.38 -30.76 -30.85
CA THR A 416 -11.18 -30.92 -30.03
C THR A 416 -11.50 -30.63 -28.57
N LEU A 417 -11.20 -31.55 -27.67
CA LEU A 417 -11.46 -31.38 -26.23
C LEU A 417 -10.39 -30.45 -25.62
N ILE A 418 -10.82 -29.34 -25.01
CA ILE A 418 -9.94 -28.34 -24.40
C ILE A 418 -9.87 -28.54 -22.87
N LEU A 419 -11.03 -28.69 -22.23
CA LEU A 419 -11.13 -29.07 -20.81
C LEU A 419 -11.88 -30.41 -20.71
N PRO A 420 -11.26 -31.46 -20.12
CA PRO A 420 -11.89 -32.77 -20.04
C PRO A 420 -13.06 -32.79 -19.06
N TYR A 421 -14.08 -33.59 -19.38
CA TYR A 421 -15.27 -33.77 -18.56
C TYR A 421 -14.94 -34.15 -17.11
N ARG A 422 -15.43 -33.34 -16.17
CA ARG A 422 -15.41 -33.61 -14.72
C ARG A 422 -16.70 -33.11 -14.07
N ARG A 423 -16.99 -33.55 -12.85
CA ARG A 423 -18.17 -33.16 -12.07
C ARG A 423 -17.77 -32.15 -11.00
N TYR A 424 -18.52 -31.05 -10.89
CA TYR A 424 -18.22 -29.90 -10.04
C TYR A 424 -19.49 -29.38 -9.34
N GLU A 425 -19.36 -28.90 -8.10
CA GLU A 425 -20.43 -28.13 -7.43
C GLU A 425 -20.35 -26.64 -7.81
N ALA A 426 -19.12 -26.15 -7.98
CA ALA A 426 -18.74 -24.86 -8.57
C ALA A 426 -17.34 -25.00 -9.20
N ASP A 427 -17.03 -24.17 -10.21
CA ASP A 427 -15.69 -24.09 -10.82
C ASP A 427 -15.46 -22.72 -11.45
N GLN A 428 -14.21 -22.25 -11.39
CA GLN A 428 -13.75 -21.02 -12.02
C GLN A 428 -12.46 -21.31 -12.78
N GLY A 429 -12.41 -20.93 -14.06
CA GLY A 429 -11.26 -21.23 -14.91
C GLY A 429 -11.16 -20.34 -16.13
N ASN A 430 -10.04 -20.45 -16.83
CA ASN A 430 -9.75 -19.75 -18.08
C ASN A 430 -8.67 -20.48 -18.88
N PHE A 431 -8.58 -20.17 -20.17
CA PHE A 431 -7.43 -20.53 -21.02
C PHE A 431 -7.24 -19.50 -22.14
N SER A 432 -6.04 -19.46 -22.70
CA SER A 432 -5.74 -18.73 -23.94
C SER A 432 -6.07 -19.63 -25.14
N THR A 433 -6.87 -19.13 -26.07
CA THR A 433 -7.28 -19.83 -27.29
C THR A 433 -6.10 -20.04 -28.23
N LEU A 434 -5.93 -21.28 -28.69
CA LEU A 434 -4.86 -21.67 -29.62
C LEU A 434 -5.25 -21.47 -31.09
N MET A 435 -6.55 -21.28 -31.37
CA MET A 435 -7.11 -21.18 -32.72
C MET A 435 -8.28 -20.19 -32.69
N ALA A 436 -8.49 -19.43 -33.77
CA ALA A 436 -9.76 -18.76 -34.00
C ALA A 436 -10.86 -19.80 -34.33
N GLY A 437 -12.13 -19.50 -34.03
CA GLY A 437 -13.25 -20.39 -34.29
C GLY A 437 -14.24 -20.50 -33.13
N ASN A 438 -15.04 -21.57 -33.10
CA ASN A 438 -16.14 -21.71 -32.13
C ASN A 438 -15.70 -22.56 -30.93
N TYR A 439 -15.80 -22.01 -29.72
CA TYR A 439 -15.59 -22.72 -28.47
C TYR A 439 -16.91 -22.91 -27.73
N LYS A 440 -17.17 -24.14 -27.26
CA LYS A 440 -18.38 -24.51 -26.56
C LYS A 440 -18.07 -24.92 -25.12
N LEU A 441 -18.71 -24.25 -24.18
CA LEU A 441 -18.72 -24.63 -22.76
C LEU A 441 -20.00 -25.43 -22.51
N VAL A 442 -19.87 -26.63 -21.96
CA VAL A 442 -20.96 -27.59 -21.79
C VAL A 442 -21.15 -27.92 -20.32
N TRP A 443 -22.33 -27.62 -19.79
CA TRP A 443 -22.81 -28.08 -18.49
C TRP A 443 -23.76 -29.26 -18.68
N ASP A 444 -23.42 -30.41 -18.11
CA ASP A 444 -24.09 -31.68 -18.34
C ASP A 444 -24.78 -32.18 -17.07
N ASN A 445 -26.09 -32.37 -17.16
CA ASN A 445 -26.92 -33.01 -16.14
C ASN A 445 -27.63 -34.26 -16.71
N SER A 446 -27.12 -34.82 -17.82
CA SER A 446 -27.63 -36.02 -18.50
C SER A 446 -27.64 -37.26 -17.59
N TYR A 447 -26.65 -37.38 -16.70
CA TYR A 447 -26.56 -38.45 -15.73
C TYR A 447 -27.59 -38.35 -14.58
N SER A 448 -28.26 -37.21 -14.41
CA SER A 448 -29.26 -37.04 -13.34
C SER A 448 -30.64 -37.45 -13.83
N THR A 449 -31.21 -38.48 -13.22
CA THR A 449 -32.55 -39.01 -13.56
C THR A 449 -33.70 -38.21 -12.94
N PHE A 450 -33.48 -37.55 -11.80
CA PHE A 450 -34.55 -36.92 -11.02
C PHE A 450 -34.34 -35.43 -10.70
N PHE A 451 -33.09 -34.93 -10.74
CA PHE A 451 -32.76 -33.62 -10.17
C PHE A 451 -32.29 -32.62 -11.23
N LYS A 452 -33.15 -31.63 -11.50
CA LYS A 452 -32.76 -30.40 -12.22
C LYS A 452 -31.72 -29.60 -11.41
N LYS A 453 -30.80 -28.93 -12.09
CA LYS A 453 -29.73 -28.11 -11.50
C LYS A 453 -30.01 -26.64 -11.79
N THR A 454 -29.96 -25.78 -10.77
CA THR A 454 -30.01 -24.32 -10.96
C THR A 454 -28.58 -23.84 -11.08
N LEU A 455 -28.17 -23.47 -12.28
CA LEU A 455 -26.82 -23.04 -12.61
C LEU A 455 -26.79 -21.52 -12.67
N ARG A 456 -26.04 -20.89 -11.75
CA ARG A 456 -25.66 -19.47 -11.84
C ARG A 456 -24.27 -19.45 -12.48
N TYR A 457 -24.15 -18.86 -13.66
CA TYR A 457 -22.92 -18.92 -14.44
C TYR A 457 -22.61 -17.61 -15.14
N LYS A 458 -21.34 -17.48 -15.52
CA LYS A 458 -20.80 -16.38 -16.30
C LYS A 458 -19.74 -16.92 -17.26
N VAL A 459 -19.75 -16.42 -18.48
CA VAL A 459 -18.77 -16.76 -19.53
C VAL A 459 -18.42 -15.50 -20.28
N ASP A 460 -17.13 -15.32 -20.59
CA ASP A 460 -16.66 -14.20 -21.40
C ASP A 460 -15.55 -14.63 -22.36
N CYS A 461 -15.40 -13.88 -23.46
CA CYS A 461 -14.38 -14.07 -24.48
C CYS A 461 -13.69 -12.74 -24.77
N ILE A 462 -12.41 -12.65 -24.44
CA ILE A 462 -11.62 -11.42 -24.44
C ILE A 462 -10.65 -11.47 -25.62
N PRO A 463 -10.72 -10.54 -26.61
CA PRO A 463 -9.79 -10.52 -27.73
C PRO A 463 -8.35 -10.20 -27.28
N PRO A 464 -7.32 -10.58 -28.07
CA PRO A 464 -5.92 -10.29 -27.74
C PRO A 464 -5.68 -8.77 -27.69
N VAL A 465 -4.81 -8.35 -26.78
CA VAL A 465 -4.44 -6.93 -26.63
C VAL A 465 -3.57 -6.51 -27.82
N VAL A 466 -4.10 -5.61 -28.65
CA VAL A 466 -3.32 -4.95 -29.70
C VAL A 466 -2.50 -3.83 -29.06
N GLU A 467 -1.18 -3.91 -29.15
CA GLU A 467 -0.31 -2.78 -28.79
C GLU A 467 -0.60 -1.64 -29.77
N GLN A 468 -1.08 -0.50 -29.26
CA GLN A 468 -0.94 0.75 -29.98
C GLN A 468 0.56 1.02 -30.07
N LYS A 469 1.10 1.04 -31.30
CA LYS A 469 2.41 1.63 -31.54
C LYS A 469 2.34 3.06 -31.00
N VAL A 470 3.20 3.35 -30.02
CA VAL A 470 3.59 4.73 -29.78
C VAL A 470 4.25 5.17 -31.09
N GLU A 471 3.66 6.14 -31.77
CA GLU A 471 4.36 6.83 -32.84
C GLU A 471 5.45 7.66 -32.15
N ASP A 472 6.71 7.31 -32.43
CA ASP A 472 7.86 8.06 -31.96
C ASP A 472 7.84 9.44 -32.64
N GLU A 473 7.27 10.45 -31.98
CA GLU A 473 7.51 11.87 -32.32
C GLU A 473 8.92 12.28 -31.89
N ASP A 474 9.92 11.69 -32.54
CA ASP A 474 11.29 12.20 -32.63
C ASP A 474 11.59 12.40 -34.12
N GLY A 475 11.40 13.64 -34.61
CA GLY A 475 11.08 13.89 -36.03
C GLY A 475 11.51 15.24 -36.62
N LEU A 476 12.62 15.81 -36.14
CA LEU A 476 13.44 16.89 -36.75
C LEU A 476 12.88 18.32 -36.92
N GLU A 477 13.68 19.25 -36.37
CA GLU A 477 14.24 20.48 -36.98
C GLU A 477 13.44 21.28 -38.03
N SER A 478 13.04 22.50 -37.63
CA SER A 478 13.43 23.75 -38.32
C SER A 478 13.41 24.94 -37.37
#